data_AF-A0A4R4K4S5-F1
#
_entry.id   AF-A0A4R4K4S5-F1
#
_cell.length_a   1.000
_cell.length_b   1.000
_cell.length_c   1.000
_cell.angle_alpha   90.00
_cell.angle_beta   90.00
_cell.angle_gamma   90.00
#
_symmetry.space_group_name_H-M   'P 1'
#
loop_
_entity.id
_entity.type
_entity.pdbx_description
1 polymer ?
#
loop_
_entity_poly.entity_id
_entity_poly.type
_entity_poly.pdbx_seq_one_letter_code
_entity_poly.pdbx_strand_id
1 'polypeptide(L)'
;MKLSRIAILSIFALWGCSDSGEILEPEIDSACAYDSRKTQAMLTNEAGTVKITKNGTDVWTDIVLDSNLTPLCPCNLPISAAKDGLRVVITAEVKEIYPNEKWRCQPVKLKEIQVISSSGK
;
A
#
# COMPACT_ATOMS: atom_id res chain seq x y z
N MET A 1 60.81 11.48 37.83
CA MET A 1 60.55 10.37 36.87
C MET A 1 59.05 10.36 36.62
N LYS A 2 58.55 11.01 35.56
CA LYS A 2 58.26 10.47 34.21
C LYS A 2 57.39 9.20 34.22
N LEU A 3 56.11 9.34 33.87
CA LEU A 3 55.30 8.51 32.94
C LEU A 3 53.83 9.03 32.98
N SER A 4 53.36 9.81 32.01
CA SER A 4 52.83 9.45 30.68
C SER A 4 51.41 8.81 30.77
N ARG A 5 50.36 9.53 30.34
CA ARG A 5 49.56 9.31 29.10
C ARG A 5 48.75 7.99 29.12
N ILE A 6 47.44 7.89 28.88
CA ILE A 6 46.63 8.31 27.72
C ILE A 6 45.15 8.19 28.12
N ALA A 7 44.33 9.17 27.74
CA ALA A 7 42.88 9.07 27.69
C ALA A 7 42.46 8.23 26.46
N ILE A 8 41.60 7.24 26.63
CA ILE A 8 40.94 6.54 25.51
C ILE A 8 39.44 6.83 25.60
N LEU A 9 39.03 7.92 24.96
CA LEU A 9 37.66 8.14 24.53
C LEU A 9 37.42 7.22 23.32
N SER A 10 36.76 6.08 23.54
CA SER A 10 36.21 5.27 22.44
C SER A 10 34.71 5.49 22.39
N ILE A 11 34.30 6.64 21.87
CA ILE A 11 32.92 6.85 21.42
C ILE A 11 32.83 6.21 20.03
N PHE A 12 32.43 4.94 20.01
CA PHE A 12 31.94 4.31 18.80
C PHE A 12 30.62 4.98 18.42
N ALA A 13 30.70 6.04 17.62
CA ALA A 13 29.55 6.52 16.87
C ALA A 13 29.23 5.49 15.78
N LEU A 14 28.44 4.48 16.15
CA LEU A 14 27.75 3.62 15.20
C LEU A 14 26.79 4.51 14.41
N TRP A 15 27.26 5.00 13.27
CA TRP A 15 26.42 5.48 12.19
C TRP A 15 25.68 4.28 11.62
N GLY A 16 24.60 3.89 12.29
CA GLY A 16 23.53 3.12 11.66
C GLY A 16 22.82 4.06 10.71
N CYS A 17 23.15 4.00 9.41
CA CYS A 17 22.25 4.47 8.37
C CYS A 17 20.97 3.64 8.46
N SER A 18 20.00 4.12 9.22
CA SER A 18 18.65 3.62 9.20
C SER A 18 17.99 4.23 7.97
N ASP A 19 18.05 3.50 6.84
CA ASP A 19 17.27 3.80 5.64
C ASP A 19 15.80 3.53 6.00
N SER A 20 15.22 4.47 6.74
CA SER A 20 13.83 4.44 7.16
C SER A 20 13.01 4.83 5.95
N GLY A 21 12.67 3.85 5.11
CA GLY A 21 11.70 4.03 4.05
C GLY A 21 10.45 4.66 4.65
N GLU A 22 10.10 5.87 4.18
CA GLU A 22 8.96 6.61 4.70
C GLU A 22 7.69 5.83 4.35
N ILE A 23 7.04 5.28 5.37
CA ILE A 23 5.71 4.68 5.25
C ILE A 23 4.71 5.83 5.34
N LEU A 24 4.02 6.09 4.24
CA LEU A 24 2.95 7.07 4.20
C LEU A 24 1.62 6.35 4.38
N GLU A 25 0.76 6.89 5.25
CA GLU A 25 -0.60 6.40 5.48
C GLU A 25 -1.61 7.43 4.96
N PRO A 26 -2.04 7.34 3.69
CA PRO A 26 -3.06 8.22 3.14
C PRO A 26 -4.38 8.16 3.90
N GLU A 27 -5.03 9.30 4.04
CA GLU A 27 -6.41 9.38 4.52
C GLU A 27 -7.35 8.72 3.49
N ILE A 28 -8.12 7.73 3.95
CA ILE A 28 -9.09 7.00 3.13
C ILE A 28 -10.48 7.63 3.32
N ASP A 29 -11.18 7.86 2.20
CA ASP A 29 -12.58 8.27 2.27
C ASP A 29 -13.44 7.15 2.88
N SER A 30 -14.24 7.52 3.86
CA SER A 30 -15.23 6.63 4.49
C SER A 30 -16.34 6.21 3.52
N ALA A 31 -16.66 7.05 2.53
CA ALA A 31 -17.68 6.78 1.54
C ALA A 31 -17.20 5.75 0.51
N CYS A 32 -18.02 4.73 0.27
CA CYS A 32 -17.71 3.69 -0.71
C CYS A 32 -18.98 3.28 -1.47
N ALA A 33 -18.89 3.24 -2.80
CA ALA A 33 -19.98 2.79 -3.68
C ALA A 33 -20.44 1.34 -3.42
N TYR A 34 -19.66 0.55 -2.67
CA TYR A 34 -19.95 -0.84 -2.34
C TYR A 34 -20.48 -1.04 -0.91
N ASP A 35 -20.82 0.02 -0.18
CA ASP A 35 -21.28 -0.09 1.22
C ASP A 35 -22.58 -0.87 1.39
N SER A 36 -23.44 -0.90 0.37
CA SER A 36 -24.66 -1.72 0.35
C SER A 36 -24.39 -3.21 0.08
N ARG A 37 -23.18 -3.59 -0.35
CA ARG A 37 -22.82 -4.97 -0.68
C ARG A 37 -22.33 -5.72 0.57
N LYS A 38 -22.68 -7.00 0.65
CA LYS A 38 -22.21 -7.87 1.73
C LYS A 38 -20.69 -8.03 1.66
N THR A 39 -20.03 -7.97 2.81
CA THR A 39 -18.61 -8.36 2.94
C THR A 39 -18.50 -9.89 2.94
N GLN A 40 -17.75 -10.43 2.00
CA GLN A 40 -17.52 -11.88 1.85
C GLN A 40 -16.25 -12.34 2.55
N ALA A 41 -15.22 -11.50 2.58
CA ALA A 41 -13.94 -11.79 3.22
C ALA A 41 -13.25 -10.50 3.69
N MET A 42 -12.25 -10.67 4.54
CA MET A 42 -11.32 -9.62 4.94
C MET A 42 -9.94 -9.95 4.38
N LEU A 43 -9.29 -8.95 3.80
CA LEU A 43 -7.86 -8.95 3.49
C LEU A 43 -7.17 -8.15 4.59
N THR A 44 -6.05 -8.66 5.10
CA THR A 44 -5.34 -8.05 6.24
C THR A 44 -3.86 -7.97 5.91
N ASN A 45 -3.33 -6.74 5.87
CA ASN A 45 -1.91 -6.48 5.57
C ASN A 45 -1.41 -7.14 4.28
N GLU A 46 -2.24 -7.16 3.23
CA GLU A 46 -1.88 -7.74 1.94
C GLU A 46 -1.06 -6.74 1.12
N ALA A 47 0.10 -7.16 0.64
CA ALA A 47 0.96 -6.35 -0.20
C ALA A 47 0.54 -6.43 -1.68
N GLY A 48 0.67 -5.32 -2.39
CA GLY A 48 0.36 -5.24 -3.80
C GLY A 48 0.92 -4.01 -4.50
N THR A 49 0.54 -3.86 -5.76
CA THR A 49 0.95 -2.75 -6.62
C THR A 49 -0.28 -2.10 -7.23
N VAL A 50 -0.33 -0.77 -7.18
CA VAL A 50 -1.33 0.02 -7.90
C VAL A 50 -1.03 -0.03 -9.39
N LYS A 51 -2.03 -0.35 -10.19
CA LYS A 51 -1.93 -0.44 -11.65
C LYS A 51 -2.94 0.49 -12.30
N ILE A 52 -2.45 1.40 -13.14
CA ILE A 52 -3.28 2.26 -13.97
C ILE A 52 -3.36 1.68 -15.38
N THR A 53 -4.53 1.21 -15.78
CA THR A 53 -4.79 0.68 -17.12
C THR A 53 -5.52 1.72 -17.95
N LYS A 54 -4.99 2.03 -19.14
CA LYS A 54 -5.62 2.93 -20.11
C LYS A 54 -6.16 2.13 -21.29
N ASN A 55 -7.43 2.35 -21.64
CA ASN A 55 -8.04 1.74 -22.82
C ASN A 55 -8.85 2.80 -23.58
N GLY A 56 -8.28 3.34 -24.66
CA GLY A 56 -8.87 4.49 -25.35
C GLY A 56 -8.92 5.71 -24.44
N THR A 57 -10.13 6.22 -24.19
CA THR A 57 -10.38 7.35 -23.27
C THR A 57 -10.56 6.93 -21.82
N ASP A 58 -10.71 5.62 -21.55
CA ASP A 58 -10.99 5.12 -20.22
C ASP A 58 -9.70 4.88 -19.43
N VAL A 59 -9.72 5.25 -18.15
CA VAL A 59 -8.63 5.03 -17.20
C VAL A 59 -9.17 4.27 -16.01
N TRP A 60 -8.53 3.15 -15.69
CA TRP A 60 -8.87 2.30 -14.56
C TRP A 60 -7.71 2.24 -13.59
N THR A 61 -7.98 2.32 -12.30
CA THR A 61 -6.96 2.17 -11.26
C THR A 61 -7.33 0.97 -10.39
N ASP A 62 -6.46 -0.04 -10.40
CA ASP A 62 -6.64 -1.28 -9.66
C ASP A 62 -5.50 -1.47 -8.67
N ILE A 63 -5.68 -2.39 -7.72
CA ILE A 63 -4.57 -2.94 -6.92
C ILE A 63 -4.42 -4.40 -7.30
N VAL A 64 -3.22 -4.82 -7.69
CA VAL A 64 -2.89 -6.24 -7.91
C VAL A 64 -2.08 -6.72 -6.71
N LEU A 65 -2.60 -7.73 -6.01
CA LEU A 65 -1.90 -8.30 -4.87
C LEU A 65 -0.75 -9.19 -5.32
N ASP A 66 0.28 -9.31 -4.49
CA ASP A 66 1.38 -10.25 -4.75
C ASP A 66 0.91 -11.71 -4.58
N SER A 67 -0.05 -11.92 -3.68
CA SER A 67 -0.65 -13.22 -3.36
C SER A 67 -1.71 -13.67 -4.36
N ASN A 68 -2.31 -12.73 -5.11
CA ASN A 68 -3.40 -13.01 -6.05
C ASN A 68 -3.37 -12.05 -7.25
N LEU A 69 -3.36 -12.63 -8.45
CA LEU A 69 -3.33 -11.87 -9.70
C LEU A 69 -4.69 -11.27 -10.09
N THR A 70 -5.78 -11.64 -9.42
CA THR A 70 -7.09 -11.01 -9.62
C THR A 70 -7.01 -9.54 -9.18
N PRO A 71 -7.19 -8.56 -10.09
CA PRO A 71 -7.14 -7.16 -9.71
C PRO A 71 -8.26 -6.82 -8.74
N LEU A 72 -7.99 -5.94 -7.78
CA LEU A 72 -8.96 -5.36 -6.88
C LEU A 72 -9.39 -3.99 -7.40
N CYS A 73 -10.69 -3.70 -7.34
CA CYS A 73 -11.24 -2.38 -7.63
C CYS A 73 -11.65 -1.70 -6.33
N PRO A 74 -10.78 -0.90 -5.71
CA PRO A 74 -11.11 -0.11 -4.53
C PRO A 74 -12.06 1.04 -4.88
N CYS A 75 -13.18 1.14 -4.17
CA CYS A 75 -14.14 2.26 -4.32
C CYS A 75 -13.64 3.58 -3.72
N ASN A 76 -12.73 3.50 -2.75
CA ASN A 76 -12.28 4.61 -1.91
C ASN A 76 -10.75 4.72 -1.89
N LEU A 77 -10.11 4.44 -3.03
CA LEU A 77 -8.66 4.64 -3.18
C LEU A 77 -8.33 6.13 -3.11
N PRO A 78 -7.48 6.58 -2.18
CA PRO A 78 -7.12 7.98 -2.08
C PRO A 78 -6.27 8.42 -3.28
N ILE A 79 -6.50 9.65 -3.72
CA ILE A 79 -5.82 10.23 -4.90
C ILE A 79 -4.30 10.21 -4.75
N SER A 80 -3.78 10.41 -3.53
CA SER A 80 -2.34 10.35 -3.24
C SER A 80 -1.71 8.98 -3.50
N ALA A 81 -2.51 7.91 -3.37
CA ALA A 81 -2.10 6.53 -3.65
C ALA A 81 -2.45 6.06 -5.08
N ALA A 82 -3.22 6.82 -5.85
CA ALA A 82 -3.61 6.49 -7.21
C ALA A 82 -2.50 6.78 -8.25
N LYS A 83 -1.32 6.15 -8.06
CA LYS A 83 -0.16 6.29 -8.94
C LYS A 83 0.27 4.92 -9.47
N ASP A 84 0.53 4.85 -10.77
CA ASP A 84 0.94 3.59 -11.41
C ASP A 84 2.27 3.08 -10.85
N GLY A 85 2.34 1.77 -10.61
CA GLY A 85 3.52 1.10 -10.05
C GLY A 85 3.74 1.33 -8.55
N LEU A 86 2.85 2.05 -7.86
CA LEU A 86 3.01 2.34 -6.44
C LEU A 86 2.83 1.07 -5.60
N ARG A 87 3.81 0.79 -4.73
CA ARG A 87 3.76 -0.33 -3.80
C ARG A 87 2.95 0.02 -2.57
N VAL A 88 2.03 -0.86 -2.21
CA VAL A 88 1.10 -0.64 -1.11
C VAL A 88 0.92 -1.88 -0.25
N VAL A 89 0.57 -1.67 1.01
CA VAL A 89 0.01 -2.69 1.91
C VAL A 89 -1.40 -2.26 2.25
N ILE A 90 -2.37 -3.18 2.16
CA ILE A 90 -3.78 -2.86 2.38
C ILE A 90 -4.44 -3.79 3.38
N THR A 91 -5.41 -3.23 4.11
CA THR A 91 -6.47 -3.96 4.79
C THR A 91 -7.78 -3.59 4.10
N ALA A 92 -8.58 -4.57 3.68
CA ALA A 92 -9.77 -4.32 2.88
C ALA A 92 -10.90 -5.32 3.11
N GLU A 93 -12.13 -4.83 2.94
CA GLU A 93 -13.33 -5.66 2.89
C GLU A 93 -13.57 -6.10 1.44
N VAL A 94 -13.56 -7.42 1.20
CA VAL A 94 -13.95 -8.01 -0.09
C VAL A 94 -15.46 -7.99 -0.20
N LYS A 95 -15.99 -7.30 -1.20
CA LYS A 95 -17.43 -7.09 -1.37
C LYS A 95 -18.02 -8.08 -2.37
N GLU A 96 -19.26 -8.47 -2.15
CA GLU A 96 -19.98 -9.40 -2.99
C GLU A 96 -20.11 -8.92 -4.45
N ILE A 97 -19.87 -9.85 -5.38
CA ILE A 97 -20.27 -9.74 -6.78
C ILE A 97 -21.57 -10.53 -6.94
N TYR A 98 -22.61 -9.89 -7.47
CA TYR A 98 -23.88 -10.58 -7.68
C TYR A 98 -23.80 -11.58 -8.85
N PRO A 99 -24.58 -12.68 -8.83
CA PRO A 99 -24.43 -13.75 -9.83
C PRO A 99 -24.60 -13.33 -11.29
N ASN A 100 -25.32 -12.24 -11.55
CA ASN A 100 -25.60 -11.71 -12.90
C ASN A 100 -24.61 -10.61 -13.34
N GLU A 101 -23.62 -10.28 -12.52
CA GLU A 101 -22.63 -9.26 -12.85
C GLU A 101 -21.35 -9.88 -13.44
N LYS A 102 -20.73 -9.17 -14.39
CA LYS A 102 -19.40 -9.50 -14.91
C LYS A 102 -18.45 -8.35 -14.59
N TRP A 103 -17.46 -8.63 -13.77
CA TRP A 103 -16.47 -7.65 -13.35
C TRP A 103 -15.09 -8.00 -13.89
N ARG A 104 -14.29 -6.96 -14.16
CA ARG A 104 -12.88 -7.08 -14.53
C ARG A 104 -11.97 -7.32 -13.31
N CYS A 105 -12.49 -7.02 -12.13
CA CYS A 105 -11.77 -6.92 -10.87
C CYS A 105 -12.71 -7.26 -9.70
N GLN A 106 -12.15 -7.63 -8.56
CA GLN A 106 -12.88 -7.88 -7.33
C GLN A 106 -13.21 -6.55 -6.63
N PRO A 107 -14.49 -6.19 -6.40
CA PRO A 107 -14.85 -5.00 -5.64
C PRO A 107 -14.35 -5.10 -4.19
N VAL A 108 -13.70 -4.03 -3.73
CA VAL A 108 -13.21 -3.93 -2.35
C VAL A 108 -13.46 -2.54 -1.76
N LYS A 109 -13.62 -2.49 -0.43
CA LYS A 109 -13.55 -1.26 0.36
C LYS A 109 -12.26 -1.26 1.17
N LEU A 110 -11.40 -0.27 0.97
CA LEU A 110 -10.19 -0.11 1.76
C LEU A 110 -10.56 0.34 3.17
N LYS A 111 -9.89 -0.27 4.16
CA LYS A 111 -9.92 0.12 5.56
C LYS A 111 -8.64 0.85 5.92
N GLU A 112 -7.52 0.34 5.42
CA GLU A 112 -6.19 0.89 5.62
C GLU A 112 -5.40 0.73 4.32
N ILE A 113 -4.52 1.69 4.06
CA ILE A 113 -3.55 1.64 2.97
C ILE A 113 -2.27 2.31 3.45
N GLN A 114 -1.16 1.62 3.25
CA GLN A 114 0.18 2.13 3.49
C GLN A 114 0.92 2.14 2.17
N VAL A 115 1.54 3.27 1.83
CA VAL A 115 2.40 3.38 0.66
C VAL A 115 3.82 3.05 1.10
N ILE A 116 4.40 2.03 0.48
CA ILE A 116 5.80 1.68 0.69
C ILE A 116 6.60 2.57 -0.28
N SER A 117 7.20 3.64 0.24
CA SER A 117 8.15 4.44 -0.52
C SER A 117 9.31 3.54 -0.97
N SER A 118 9.40 3.25 -2.26
CA SER A 118 10.63 2.74 -2.85
C SER A 118 11.58 3.92 -3.01
N SER A 119 12.44 4.13 -2.02
CA SER A 119 13.61 4.98 -2.16
C SER A 119 14.45 4.49 -3.35
N GLY A 120 14.50 5.31 -4.41
CA GLY A 120 15.58 5.34 -5.39
C GLY A 120 15.57 4.28 -6.50
N LYS A 121 15.33 4.75 -7.72
CA LYS A 121 16.32 4.55 -8.80
C LYS A 121 16.61 5.89 -9.44
#